data_AF-A0A954RV57-F1
#
_entry.id   AF-A0A954RV57-F1
#
_cell.length_a   1.000
_cell.length_b   1.000
_cell.length_c   1.000
_cell.angle_alpha   90.00
_cell.angle_beta   90.00
_cell.angle_gamma   90.00
#
_symmetry.space_group_name_H-M   'P 1'
#
loop_
_entity.id
_entity.type
_entity.pdbx_description
1 polymer ?
#
loop_
_entity_poly.entity_id
_entity_poly.type
_entity_poly.pdbx_seq_one_letter_code
_entity_poly.pdbx_strand_id
1 'polypeptide(L)'
;SQRSLVLNVNNAEQEWLPIPGDYRDSVACDVSADGKVVTGYVIGRDPPRMLPCVWEKSATGWRAAVLVTPYLENPLLTTASVVVSNDGKLIAVSLVESRVDDLPRYALYVYRRQADGDPEEENRAADAAQQRWTAELVLPQAVHLAGVTDDGQIVGRILERNRRVAVLVSATEKTVQQILPEGYTNSRATGINRQAIVVGVADNGRMGMGETRAFAWRDGKFLDLPFPADVTSSVINCISAEGRMAGMIERTIESSTAEPTYVNSAVIIEAPTESANSNPQ
;
A
#
# COMPACT_ATOMS: atom_id res chain seq x y z
N SER A 1 5.04 -25.44 4.57
CA SER A 1 4.20 -24.26 4.87
C SER A 1 5.05 -23.03 4.66
N GLN A 2 4.49 -22.03 3.98
CA GLN A 2 5.11 -20.72 3.84
C GLN A 2 4.84 -19.91 5.11
N ARG A 3 5.88 -19.31 5.68
CA ARG A 3 5.80 -18.50 6.89
C ARG A 3 6.43 -17.14 6.66
N SER A 4 5.77 -16.11 7.17
CA SER A 4 6.34 -14.77 7.23
C SER A 4 7.45 -14.70 8.28
N LEU A 5 8.45 -13.85 8.04
CA LEU A 5 9.53 -13.56 8.98
C LEU A 5 9.76 -12.05 9.04
N VAL A 6 10.23 -11.58 10.19
CA VAL A 6 10.76 -10.22 10.38
C VAL A 6 12.28 -10.32 10.51
N LEU A 7 12.99 -9.48 9.74
CA LEU A 7 14.43 -9.34 9.80
C LEU A 7 14.76 -7.98 10.42
N ASN A 8 15.48 -7.99 11.54
CA ASN A 8 16.05 -6.77 12.09
C ASN A 8 17.39 -6.50 11.38
N VAL A 9 17.42 -5.45 10.55
CA VAL A 9 18.59 -5.12 9.73
C VAL A 9 19.80 -4.63 10.54
N ASN A 10 19.59 -4.15 11.78
CA ASN A 10 20.66 -3.60 12.60
C ASN A 10 21.51 -4.69 13.27
N ASN A 11 20.92 -5.84 13.55
CA ASN A 11 21.59 -6.95 14.24
C ASN A 11 21.47 -8.30 13.51
N ALA A 12 20.85 -8.31 12.32
CA ALA A 12 20.58 -9.49 11.51
C ALA A 12 19.74 -10.58 12.21
N GLU A 13 19.02 -10.24 13.28
CA GLU A 13 18.13 -11.17 13.97
C GLU A 13 16.89 -11.46 13.11
N GLN A 14 16.47 -12.73 13.13
CA GLN A 14 15.31 -13.22 12.38
C GLN A 14 14.28 -13.77 13.37
N GLU A 15 13.04 -13.29 13.25
CA GLU A 15 11.92 -13.76 14.04
C GLU A 15 10.83 -14.28 13.11
N TRP A 16 10.39 -15.53 13.29
CA TRP A 16 9.28 -16.10 12.53
C TRP A 16 7.96 -15.61 13.10
N LEU A 17 7.08 -15.10 12.23
CA LEU A 17 5.74 -14.69 12.64
C LEU A 17 4.87 -15.93 12.86
N PRO A 18 4.15 -16.03 14.01
CA PRO A 18 3.30 -17.18 14.29
C PRO A 18 2.13 -17.23 13.30
N ILE A 19 1.74 -18.44 12.90
CA ILE A 19 0.50 -18.64 12.15
C ILE A 19 -0.63 -18.83 13.19
N PRO A 20 -1.70 -18.02 13.16
CA PRO A 20 -2.83 -18.20 14.07
C PRO A 20 -3.57 -19.49 13.75
N GLY A 21 -4.15 -20.15 14.76
CA GLY A 21 -5.11 -21.25 14.59
C GLY A 21 -4.65 -22.42 13.71
N ASP A 22 -5.55 -22.87 12.82
CA ASP A 22 -5.40 -24.01 11.91
C ASP A 22 -4.93 -23.61 10.49
N TYR A 23 -4.50 -22.36 10.31
CA TYR A 23 -4.07 -21.84 9.00
C TYR A 23 -2.75 -22.51 8.57
N ARG A 24 -2.56 -22.64 7.26
CA ARG A 24 -1.41 -23.37 6.69
C ARG A 24 -0.21 -22.47 6.43
N ASP A 25 -0.49 -21.30 5.86
CA ASP A 25 0.52 -20.38 5.35
C ASP A 25 0.22 -18.95 5.80
N SER A 26 1.26 -18.12 5.81
CA SER A 26 1.17 -16.67 6.05
C SER A 26 2.05 -15.92 5.06
N VAL A 27 1.63 -14.70 4.73
CA VAL A 27 2.37 -13.74 3.90
C VAL A 27 2.29 -12.38 4.58
N ALA A 28 3.44 -11.73 4.81
CA ALA A 28 3.52 -10.35 5.29
C ALA A 28 3.53 -9.41 4.09
N CYS A 29 2.85 -8.29 4.22
CA CYS A 29 2.68 -7.28 3.18
C CYS A 29 3.30 -5.93 3.57
N ASP A 30 3.18 -5.52 4.83
CA ASP A 30 3.55 -4.18 5.28
C ASP A 30 3.91 -4.15 6.78
N VAL A 31 4.59 -3.09 7.23
CA VAL A 31 5.09 -2.95 8.60
C VAL A 31 5.01 -1.49 9.10
N SER A 32 4.60 -1.30 10.34
CA SER A 32 4.57 0.01 11.00
C SER A 32 5.98 0.60 11.16
N ALA A 33 6.08 1.92 11.33
CA ALA A 33 7.35 2.62 11.42
C ALA A 33 8.20 2.19 12.62
N ASP A 34 7.57 1.76 13.72
CA ASP A 34 8.24 1.25 14.92
C ASP A 34 8.58 -0.25 14.84
N GLY A 35 8.20 -0.92 13.74
CA GLY A 35 8.43 -2.34 13.52
C GLY A 35 7.67 -3.27 14.46
N LYS A 36 6.63 -2.77 15.16
CA LYS A 36 5.86 -3.57 16.12
C LYS A 36 4.55 -4.11 15.57
N VAL A 37 4.06 -3.58 14.46
CA VAL A 37 2.86 -4.06 13.79
C VAL A 37 3.23 -4.48 12.37
N VAL A 38 2.95 -5.74 12.02
CA VAL A 38 3.10 -6.25 10.66
C VAL A 38 1.72 -6.67 10.18
N THR A 39 1.40 -6.37 8.93
CA THR A 39 0.14 -6.80 8.30
C THR A 39 0.38 -7.73 7.14
N GLY A 40 -0.65 -8.48 6.79
CA GLY A 40 -0.62 -9.38 5.66
C GLY A 40 -1.82 -10.30 5.67
N TYR A 41 -1.64 -11.56 5.31
CA TYR A 41 -2.73 -12.51 5.23
C TYR A 41 -2.32 -13.94 5.54
N VAL A 42 -3.32 -14.75 5.87
CA VAL A 42 -3.19 -16.18 6.15
C VAL A 42 -4.04 -17.00 5.18
N ILE A 43 -3.63 -18.24 4.94
CA ILE A 43 -4.30 -19.15 4.00
C ILE A 43 -4.83 -20.38 4.77
N GLY A 44 -6.15 -20.56 4.76
CA GLY A 44 -6.83 -21.71 5.36
C GLY A 44 -6.77 -22.97 4.46
N ARG A 45 -6.96 -24.16 5.03
CA ARG A 45 -6.95 -25.43 4.26
C ARG A 45 -8.32 -25.87 3.77
N ASP A 46 -9.33 -25.79 4.63
CA ASP A 46 -10.64 -26.37 4.38
C ASP A 46 -11.75 -25.55 5.08
N PRO A 47 -12.56 -24.77 4.34
CA PRO A 47 -12.37 -24.43 2.93
C PRO A 47 -11.13 -23.52 2.73
N PRO A 48 -10.53 -23.51 1.52
CA PRO A 48 -9.50 -22.54 1.16
C PRO A 48 -10.05 -21.11 1.29
N ARG A 49 -9.40 -20.31 2.14
CA ARG A 49 -9.77 -18.91 2.39
C ARG A 49 -8.52 -18.07 2.59
N MET A 50 -8.57 -16.82 2.13
CA MET A 50 -7.53 -15.83 2.35
C MET A 50 -8.06 -14.74 3.26
N LEU A 51 -7.52 -14.65 4.48
CA LEU A 51 -8.01 -13.69 5.47
C LEU A 51 -6.91 -12.70 5.85
N PRO A 52 -7.27 -11.41 6.00
CA PRO A 52 -6.34 -10.42 6.49
C PRO A 52 -5.86 -10.78 7.90
N CYS A 53 -4.58 -10.58 8.16
CA CYS A 53 -3.92 -10.91 9.41
C CYS A 53 -3.03 -9.76 9.85
N VAL A 54 -2.96 -9.56 11.16
CA VAL A 54 -2.05 -8.63 11.82
C VAL A 54 -1.18 -9.41 12.82
N TRP A 55 0.08 -9.04 12.88
CA TRP A 55 1.02 -9.50 13.88
C TRP A 55 1.47 -8.31 14.72
N GLU A 56 1.34 -8.42 16.03
CA GLU A 56 1.72 -7.38 16.99
C GLU A 56 2.84 -7.89 17.89
N LYS A 57 3.92 -7.11 18.02
CA LYS A 57 5.06 -7.43 18.87
C LYS A 57 4.76 -7.08 20.33
N SER A 58 4.88 -8.05 21.22
CA SER A 58 4.78 -7.88 22.68
C SER A 58 6.11 -8.16 23.36
N ALA A 59 6.16 -8.01 24.68
CA ALA A 59 7.32 -8.38 25.49
C ALA A 59 7.68 -9.88 25.42
N THR A 60 6.73 -10.74 25.05
CA THR A 60 6.91 -12.20 24.97
C THR A 60 7.08 -12.71 23.53
N GLY A 61 7.17 -11.82 22.55
CA GLY A 61 7.29 -12.15 21.13
C GLY A 61 6.08 -11.68 20.30
N TRP A 62 5.96 -12.22 19.09
CA TRP A 62 4.88 -11.86 18.17
C TRP A 62 3.57 -12.57 18.51
N ARG A 63 2.46 -11.83 18.39
CA ARG A 63 1.09 -12.36 18.49
C ARG A 63 0.39 -12.16 17.16
N ALA A 64 -0.27 -13.18 16.64
CA ALA A 64 -1.05 -13.09 15.41
C ALA A 64 -2.54 -13.00 15.70
N ALA A 65 -3.26 -12.18 14.93
CA ALA A 65 -4.72 -12.13 14.91
C ALA A 65 -5.23 -12.10 13.48
N VAL A 66 -6.26 -12.89 13.20
CA VAL A 66 -7.02 -12.80 11.93
C VAL A 66 -8.06 -11.69 12.08
N LEU A 67 -8.05 -10.73 11.16
CA LEU A 67 -8.99 -9.62 11.16
C LEU A 67 -10.36 -10.10 10.64
N VAL A 68 -11.43 -9.67 11.31
CA VAL A 68 -12.81 -10.09 11.00
C VAL A 68 -13.21 -9.61 9.61
N THR A 69 -13.76 -10.48 8.78
CA THR A 69 -14.29 -10.13 7.45
C THR A 69 -15.82 -10.17 7.43
N PRO A 70 -16.49 -9.29 6.65
CA PRO A 70 -17.96 -9.34 6.50
C PRO A 70 -18.44 -10.67 5.89
N TYR A 71 -17.67 -11.23 4.97
CA TYR A 71 -17.91 -12.53 4.37
C TYR A 71 -16.91 -13.55 4.94
N LEU A 72 -17.38 -14.48 5.77
CA LEU A 72 -16.52 -15.42 6.52
C LEU A 72 -15.75 -16.40 5.63
N GLU A 73 -16.34 -16.82 4.52
CA GLU A 73 -15.71 -17.74 3.56
C GLU A 73 -14.77 -17.03 2.58
N ASN A 74 -14.35 -15.78 2.88
CA ASN A 74 -13.61 -14.89 1.99
C ASN A 74 -12.61 -15.66 1.11
N PRO A 75 -12.98 -15.96 -0.15
CA PRO A 75 -12.21 -16.90 -0.94
C PRO A 75 -10.88 -16.27 -1.37
N LEU A 76 -10.83 -14.93 -1.42
CA LEU A 76 -9.76 -14.16 -2.06
C LEU A 76 -9.60 -12.80 -1.39
N LEU A 77 -8.36 -12.37 -1.20
CA LEU A 77 -8.04 -10.95 -1.07
C LEU A 77 -7.87 -10.38 -2.48
N THR A 78 -8.68 -9.39 -2.85
CA THR A 78 -8.74 -8.86 -4.24
C THR A 78 -7.37 -8.38 -4.74
N THR A 79 -6.49 -7.98 -3.82
CA THR A 79 -5.25 -7.28 -4.12
C THR A 79 -4.01 -7.96 -3.52
N ALA A 80 -4.21 -9.04 -2.76
CA ALA A 80 -3.18 -9.68 -1.93
C ALA A 80 -2.32 -8.68 -1.14
N SER A 81 -2.88 -7.52 -0.79
CA SER A 81 -2.18 -6.41 -0.11
C SER A 81 -3.00 -5.97 1.09
N VAL A 82 -2.34 -5.88 2.24
CA VAL A 82 -2.88 -5.38 3.50
C VAL A 82 -1.87 -4.38 4.03
N VAL A 83 -2.22 -3.09 4.00
CA VAL A 83 -1.29 -1.99 4.34
C VAL A 83 -1.59 -1.44 5.73
N VAL A 84 -0.56 -0.98 6.43
CA VAL A 84 -0.65 -0.46 7.80
C VAL A 84 -0.17 0.98 7.86
N SER A 85 -0.78 1.80 8.71
CA SER A 85 -0.31 3.17 8.96
C SER A 85 1.03 3.16 9.68
N ASN A 86 1.77 4.27 9.61
CA ASN A 86 3.08 4.39 10.24
C ASN A 86 2.99 4.20 11.76
N ASP A 87 1.95 4.72 12.39
CA ASP A 87 1.69 4.57 13.82
C ASP A 87 1.13 3.19 14.22
N GLY A 88 0.87 2.30 13.26
CA GLY A 88 0.38 0.95 13.50
C GLY A 88 -1.08 0.87 13.96
N LYS A 89 -1.88 1.94 13.84
CA LYS A 89 -3.26 1.98 14.34
C LYS A 89 -4.34 1.84 13.29
N LEU A 90 -4.01 2.00 12.01
CA LEU A 90 -4.92 1.81 10.90
C LEU A 90 -4.40 0.71 9.99
N ILE A 91 -5.31 -0.14 9.52
CA ILE A 91 -5.03 -1.15 8.51
C ILE A 91 -6.06 -0.99 7.40
N ALA A 92 -5.62 -0.90 6.15
CA ALA A 92 -6.51 -0.88 4.99
C ALA A 92 -6.42 -2.20 4.22
N VAL A 93 -7.57 -2.71 3.78
CA VAL A 93 -7.66 -3.94 2.99
C VAL A 93 -8.89 -3.93 2.08
N SER A 94 -8.73 -4.46 0.86
CA SER A 94 -9.85 -4.76 -0.04
C SER A 94 -10.28 -6.22 0.10
N LEU A 95 -11.55 -6.44 0.44
CA LEU A 95 -12.12 -7.75 0.81
C LEU A 95 -13.34 -8.09 -0.05
N VAL A 96 -13.71 -9.37 -0.09
CA VAL A 96 -15.07 -9.76 -0.52
C VAL A 96 -16.05 -9.37 0.57
N GLU A 97 -16.98 -8.50 0.23
CA GLU A 97 -18.07 -8.04 1.12
C GLU A 97 -19.26 -8.99 1.06
N SER A 98 -19.64 -9.41 -0.15
CA SER A 98 -20.81 -10.25 -0.39
C SER A 98 -20.67 -10.98 -1.73
N ARG A 99 -21.62 -11.87 -2.02
CA ARG A 99 -21.79 -12.48 -3.35
C ARG A 99 -23.19 -12.20 -3.85
N VAL A 100 -23.30 -11.82 -5.12
CA VAL A 100 -24.58 -11.67 -5.83
C VAL A 100 -24.48 -12.46 -7.12
N ASP A 101 -25.37 -13.43 -7.31
CA ASP A 101 -25.34 -14.36 -8.44
C ASP A 101 -23.96 -15.04 -8.61
N ASP A 102 -23.40 -15.55 -7.49
CA ASP A 102 -22.06 -16.14 -7.37
C ASP A 102 -20.86 -15.23 -7.67
N LEU A 103 -21.11 -14.00 -8.10
CA LEU A 103 -20.08 -13.00 -8.36
C LEU A 103 -19.69 -12.29 -7.05
N PRO A 104 -18.39 -12.25 -6.69
CA PRO A 104 -17.94 -11.53 -5.52
C PRO A 104 -18.10 -10.01 -5.71
N ARG A 105 -18.65 -9.35 -4.70
CA ARG A 105 -18.60 -7.90 -4.53
C ARG A 105 -17.46 -7.56 -3.60
N TYR A 106 -16.66 -6.59 -4.02
CA TYR A 106 -15.48 -6.19 -3.28
C TYR A 106 -15.63 -4.80 -2.70
N ALA A 107 -15.05 -4.58 -1.53
CA ALA A 107 -15.08 -3.31 -0.84
C ALA A 107 -13.78 -3.05 -0.08
N LEU A 108 -13.45 -1.77 0.08
CA LEU A 108 -12.36 -1.29 0.91
C LEU A 108 -12.84 -1.13 2.35
N TYR A 109 -12.16 -1.80 3.25
CA TYR A 109 -12.34 -1.67 4.69
C TYR A 109 -11.10 -1.05 5.33
N VAL A 110 -11.34 -0.30 6.39
CA VAL A 110 -10.30 0.16 7.32
C VAL A 110 -10.56 -0.46 8.68
N TYR A 111 -9.53 -1.06 9.27
CA TYR A 111 -9.55 -1.53 10.63
C TYR A 111 -8.86 -0.50 11.51
N ARG A 112 -9.55 -0.08 12.57
CA ARG A 112 -9.01 0.83 13.56
C ARG A 112 -8.71 0.07 14.83
N ARG A 113 -7.50 0.25 15.36
CA ARG A 113 -7.12 -0.27 16.66
C ARG A 113 -7.94 0.43 17.74
N GLN A 114 -8.65 -0.33 18.56
CA GLN A 114 -9.30 0.18 19.76
C GLN A 114 -8.23 0.65 20.75
N ALA A 115 -8.55 1.65 21.57
CA ALA A 115 -7.64 2.08 22.62
C ALA A 115 -7.27 0.87 23.49
N ASP A 116 -6.00 0.79 23.89
CA ASP A 116 -5.55 -0.29 24.74
C ASP A 116 -6.41 -0.27 26.02
N GLY A 117 -7.10 -1.39 26.28
CA GLY A 117 -7.78 -1.62 27.55
C GLY A 117 -6.76 -1.78 28.68
N ASP A 118 -7.23 -2.14 29.88
CA ASP A 118 -6.35 -2.42 31.01
C ASP A 118 -5.24 -3.43 30.60
N PRO A 119 -3.94 -3.12 30.80
CA PRO A 119 -2.82 -4.01 30.49
C PRO A 119 -2.95 -5.41 31.12
N GLU A 120 -3.72 -5.57 32.20
CA GLU A 120 -3.98 -6.88 32.80
C GLU A 120 -4.99 -7.75 32.03
N GLU A 121 -5.83 -7.14 31.19
CA GLU A 121 -6.76 -7.82 30.27
C GLU A 121 -6.04 -8.26 28.98
N GLU A 122 -5.03 -7.48 28.57
CA GLU A 122 -4.19 -7.68 27.37
C GLU A 122 -3.45 -9.04 27.35
N ASN A 123 -3.07 -9.57 28.52
CA ASN A 123 -2.33 -10.83 28.63
C ASN A 123 -3.22 -12.09 28.71
N ARG A 124 -4.54 -11.97 28.86
CA ARG A 124 -5.39 -13.11 29.26
C ARG A 124 -6.09 -13.90 28.16
N ALA A 125 -6.09 -13.48 26.88
CA ALA A 125 -6.62 -14.32 25.80
C ALA A 125 -6.04 -14.01 24.42
N ALA A 126 -5.77 -15.05 23.62
CA ALA A 126 -5.53 -14.92 22.17
C ALA A 126 -6.78 -14.33 21.45
N ASP A 127 -7.98 -14.64 21.96
CA ASP A 127 -9.26 -14.12 21.45
C ASP A 127 -9.41 -12.60 21.65
N ALA A 128 -8.70 -12.00 22.63
CA ALA A 128 -8.71 -10.56 22.86
C ALA A 128 -8.02 -9.79 21.72
N ALA A 129 -7.07 -10.40 21.01
CA ALA A 129 -6.35 -9.72 19.92
C ALA A 129 -7.25 -9.46 18.70
N GLN A 130 -8.22 -10.35 18.43
CA GLN A 130 -9.22 -10.12 17.37
C GLN A 130 -10.19 -8.99 17.73
N GLN A 131 -10.52 -8.84 19.02
CA GLN A 131 -11.45 -7.82 19.50
C GLN A 131 -10.87 -6.40 19.47
N ARG A 132 -9.54 -6.26 19.29
CA ARG A 132 -8.85 -4.96 19.22
C ARG A 132 -9.08 -4.19 17.93
N TRP A 133 -9.55 -4.83 16.88
CA TRP A 133 -9.64 -4.21 15.56
C TRP A 133 -11.09 -4.09 15.13
N THR A 134 -11.56 -2.85 14.97
CA THR A 134 -12.92 -2.59 14.50
C THR A 134 -12.88 -2.28 13.01
N ALA A 135 -13.60 -3.08 12.22
CA ALA A 135 -13.70 -2.90 10.78
C ALA A 135 -14.74 -1.83 10.43
N GLU A 136 -14.41 -0.95 9.49
CA GLU A 136 -15.29 0.06 8.93
C GLU A 136 -15.29 -0.03 7.41
N LEU A 137 -16.48 -0.10 6.80
CA LEU A 137 -16.63 0.04 5.35
C LEU A 137 -16.33 1.49 4.94
N VAL A 138 -15.33 1.66 4.08
CA VAL A 138 -14.94 2.96 3.52
C VAL A 138 -15.49 3.16 2.12
N LEU A 139 -15.32 2.17 1.24
CA LEU A 139 -15.75 2.26 -0.16
C LEU A 139 -16.33 0.92 -0.64
N PRO A 140 -17.53 0.89 -1.25
CA PRO A 140 -18.12 -0.34 -1.82
C PRO A 140 -17.49 -0.70 -3.18
N GLN A 141 -16.15 -0.63 -3.25
CA GLN A 141 -15.35 -0.93 -4.43
C GLN A 141 -13.95 -1.38 -4.00
N ALA A 142 -13.33 -2.28 -4.76
CA ALA A 142 -11.95 -2.68 -4.54
C ALA A 142 -10.95 -1.58 -4.91
N VAL A 143 -9.95 -1.40 -4.05
CA VAL A 143 -8.76 -0.59 -4.31
C VAL A 143 -7.52 -1.46 -4.20
N HIS A 144 -6.68 -1.51 -5.24
CA HIS A 144 -5.34 -2.10 -5.19
C HIS A 144 -4.41 -1.18 -4.41
N LEU A 145 -4.31 -1.47 -3.11
CA LEU A 145 -3.63 -0.67 -2.12
C LEU A 145 -2.13 -0.55 -2.37
N ALA A 146 -1.59 0.63 -2.07
CA ALA A 146 -0.16 0.94 -2.10
C ALA A 146 0.32 1.60 -0.81
N GLY A 147 -0.57 2.21 0.00
CA GLY A 147 -0.22 2.76 1.29
C GLY A 147 -1.40 3.41 2.00
N VAL A 148 -1.21 3.69 3.29
CA VAL A 148 -2.17 4.40 4.14
C VAL A 148 -1.40 5.29 5.13
N THR A 149 -1.93 6.49 5.40
CA THR A 149 -1.38 7.43 6.39
C THR A 149 -2.11 7.32 7.74
N ASP A 150 -1.54 7.91 8.78
CA ASP A 150 -2.09 7.88 10.14
C ASP A 150 -3.45 8.63 10.27
N ASP A 151 -3.73 9.59 9.38
CA ASP A 151 -5.01 10.31 9.29
C ASP A 151 -6.05 9.59 8.40
N GLY A 152 -5.70 8.44 7.82
CA GLY A 152 -6.60 7.62 7.02
C GLY A 152 -6.71 8.03 5.55
N GLN A 153 -5.69 8.69 4.99
CA GLN A 153 -5.55 8.83 3.54
C GLN A 153 -4.96 7.54 2.97
N ILE A 154 -5.67 6.94 2.01
CA ILE A 154 -5.32 5.65 1.43
C ILE A 154 -5.02 5.87 -0.05
N VAL A 155 -3.93 5.28 -0.55
CA VAL A 155 -3.61 5.34 -1.97
C VAL A 155 -3.54 3.96 -2.60
N GLY A 156 -3.78 3.94 -3.90
CA GLY A 156 -3.70 2.74 -4.70
C GLY A 156 -4.14 2.97 -6.13
N ARG A 157 -4.77 1.95 -6.71
CA ARG A 157 -5.44 2.06 -8.01
C ARG A 157 -6.76 1.33 -8.02
N ILE A 158 -7.70 1.84 -8.81
CA ILE A 158 -8.94 1.16 -9.17
C ILE A 158 -8.78 0.60 -10.58
N LEU A 159 -9.29 -0.63 -10.79
CA LEU A 159 -9.39 -1.23 -12.11
C LEU A 159 -10.76 -0.94 -12.69
N GLU A 160 -10.79 -0.21 -13.79
CA GLU A 160 -11.97 0.01 -14.61
C GLU A 160 -11.87 -0.83 -15.90
N ARG A 161 -12.98 -0.99 -16.64
CA ARG A 161 -13.09 -1.97 -17.75
C ARG A 161 -11.91 -2.01 -18.73
N ASN A 162 -11.23 -0.88 -18.96
CA ASN A 162 -10.07 -0.78 -19.86
C ASN A 162 -8.95 0.13 -19.35
N ARG A 163 -9.00 0.59 -18.10
CA ARG A 163 -7.97 1.48 -17.55
C ARG A 163 -7.73 1.24 -16.07
N ARG A 164 -6.53 1.57 -15.62
CA ARG A 164 -6.19 1.69 -14.20
C ARG A 164 -6.09 3.16 -13.84
N VAL A 165 -6.66 3.55 -12.71
CA VAL A 165 -6.61 4.94 -12.25
C VAL A 165 -6.08 4.97 -10.83
N ALA A 166 -5.02 5.74 -10.59
CA ALA A 166 -4.54 6.03 -9.25
C ALA A 166 -5.61 6.77 -8.47
N VAL A 167 -5.77 6.42 -7.20
CA VAL A 167 -6.77 7.04 -6.33
C VAL A 167 -6.15 7.45 -5.00
N LEU A 168 -6.67 8.56 -4.46
CA LEU A 168 -6.59 8.92 -3.05
C LEU A 168 -7.99 8.72 -2.45
N VAL A 169 -8.08 7.96 -1.38
CA VAL A 169 -9.33 7.68 -0.67
C VAL A 169 -9.21 8.21 0.76
N SER A 170 -10.14 9.07 1.17
CA SER A 170 -10.25 9.52 2.56
C SER A 170 -11.10 8.54 3.34
N ALA A 171 -10.53 7.82 4.30
CA ALA A 171 -11.29 6.90 5.16
C ALA A 171 -12.32 7.62 6.02
N THR A 172 -11.99 8.83 6.45
CA THR A 172 -12.82 9.65 7.34
C THR A 172 -14.00 10.28 6.59
N GLU A 173 -13.74 10.85 5.41
CA GLU A 173 -14.79 11.51 4.61
C GLU A 173 -15.51 10.55 3.65
N LYS A 174 -14.95 9.35 3.44
CA LYS A 174 -15.42 8.33 2.49
C LYS A 174 -15.49 8.88 1.05
N THR A 175 -14.52 9.72 0.71
CA THR A 175 -14.37 10.34 -0.61
C THR A 175 -13.28 9.65 -1.41
N VAL A 176 -13.39 9.71 -2.74
CA VAL A 176 -12.40 9.17 -3.67
C VAL A 176 -12.01 10.27 -4.66
N GLN A 177 -10.72 10.53 -4.77
CA GLN A 177 -10.15 11.41 -5.78
C GLN A 177 -9.33 10.60 -6.77
N GLN A 178 -9.65 10.73 -8.06
CA GLN A 178 -8.83 10.16 -9.13
C GLN A 178 -7.60 11.05 -9.39
N ILE A 179 -6.43 10.43 -9.51
CA ILE A 179 -5.16 11.09 -9.81
C ILE A 179 -4.72 10.63 -11.20
N LEU A 180 -4.98 11.44 -12.21
CA LEU A 180 -4.61 11.15 -13.60
C LEU A 180 -4.00 12.42 -14.22
N PRO A 181 -2.69 12.45 -14.52
CA PRO A 181 -2.08 13.58 -15.21
C PRO A 181 -2.72 13.80 -16.58
N GLU A 182 -2.77 15.07 -17.01
CA GLU A 182 -3.29 15.43 -18.33
C GLU A 182 -2.50 14.72 -19.44
N GLY A 183 -3.22 14.26 -20.45
CA GLY A 183 -2.63 13.55 -21.58
C GLY A 183 -2.34 12.07 -21.31
N TYR A 184 -2.60 11.56 -20.10
CA TYR A 184 -2.45 10.14 -19.75
C TYR A 184 -3.78 9.39 -19.71
N THR A 185 -3.75 8.09 -20.00
CA THR A 185 -4.96 7.23 -19.98
C THR A 185 -4.97 6.24 -18.81
N ASN A 186 -3.80 5.95 -18.24
CA ASN A 186 -3.63 5.08 -17.09
C ASN A 186 -2.79 5.76 -16.02
N SER A 187 -3.07 5.46 -14.76
CA SER A 187 -2.22 5.81 -13.63
C SER A 187 -2.31 4.77 -12.52
N ARG A 188 -1.25 4.70 -11.70
CA ARG A 188 -1.25 3.96 -10.42
C ARG A 188 -0.42 4.70 -9.39
N ALA A 189 -0.94 4.82 -8.17
CA ALA A 189 -0.13 5.22 -7.03
C ALA A 189 0.73 4.04 -6.56
N THR A 190 1.94 4.33 -6.14
CA THR A 190 2.92 3.36 -5.62
C THR A 190 3.30 3.64 -4.17
N GLY A 191 2.99 4.84 -3.65
CA GLY A 191 3.16 5.15 -2.24
C GLY A 191 2.55 6.49 -1.86
N ILE A 192 2.40 6.71 -0.56
CA ILE A 192 2.02 7.97 0.08
C ILE A 192 2.88 8.16 1.32
N ASN A 193 3.21 9.39 1.67
CA ASN A 193 3.89 9.70 2.93
C ASN A 193 2.99 10.47 3.91
N ARG A 194 3.50 10.74 5.12
CA ARG A 194 2.78 11.44 6.20
C ARG A 194 2.40 12.90 5.88
N GLN A 195 2.94 13.48 4.81
CA GLN A 195 2.58 14.80 4.30
C GLN A 195 1.56 14.71 3.15
N ALA A 196 0.91 13.56 2.98
CA ALA A 196 -0.03 13.27 1.91
C ALA A 196 0.53 13.48 0.49
N ILE A 197 1.86 13.38 0.32
CA ILE A 197 2.48 13.36 -1.01
C ILE A 197 2.29 11.96 -1.59
N VAL A 198 1.56 11.88 -2.69
CA VAL A 198 1.32 10.65 -3.43
C VAL A 198 2.34 10.55 -4.55
N VAL A 199 2.96 9.39 -4.69
CA VAL A 199 3.84 9.09 -5.84
C VAL A 199 3.27 7.96 -6.66
N GLY A 200 3.62 7.94 -7.93
CA GLY A 200 3.13 6.91 -8.81
C GLY A 200 3.71 6.99 -10.20
N VAL A 201 2.99 6.35 -11.12
CA VAL A 201 3.31 6.31 -12.53
C VAL A 201 2.04 6.43 -13.35
N ALA A 202 2.12 7.18 -14.44
CA ALA A 202 1.10 7.32 -15.46
C ALA A 202 1.64 6.81 -16.80
N ASP A 203 0.76 6.23 -17.61
CA ASP A 203 1.12 5.75 -18.93
C ASP A 203 -0.02 5.90 -19.96
N ASN A 204 0.37 5.96 -21.23
CA ASN A 204 -0.54 6.08 -22.37
C ASN A 204 -0.75 4.78 -23.14
N GLY A 205 -0.14 3.70 -22.66
CA GLY A 205 -0.16 2.42 -23.34
C GLY A 205 -1.36 1.58 -22.93
N ARG A 206 -1.91 0.82 -23.88
CA ARG A 206 -2.70 -0.35 -23.49
C ARG A 206 -1.76 -1.29 -22.73
N MET A 207 -2.11 -1.60 -21.47
CA MET A 207 -1.31 -2.49 -20.61
C MET A 207 0.13 -1.99 -20.33
N GLY A 208 0.41 -0.68 -20.37
CA GLY A 208 1.74 -0.15 -20.05
C GLY A 208 2.76 -0.20 -21.20
N MET A 209 2.32 -0.45 -22.44
CA MET A 209 3.18 -0.40 -23.63
C MET A 209 3.39 1.02 -24.21
N GLY A 210 3.17 2.06 -23.41
CA GLY A 210 3.25 3.46 -23.85
C GLY A 210 4.29 4.23 -23.06
N GLU A 211 4.44 5.50 -23.42
CA GLU A 211 5.26 6.41 -22.63
C GLU A 211 4.82 6.37 -21.17
N THR A 212 5.79 6.14 -20.29
CA THR A 212 5.59 5.93 -18.87
C THR A 212 6.28 7.06 -18.14
N ARG A 213 5.53 7.82 -17.34
CA ARG A 213 6.07 8.92 -16.54
C ARG A 213 5.72 8.76 -15.08
N ALA A 214 6.72 8.92 -14.24
CA ALA A 214 6.52 9.07 -12.82
C ALA A 214 5.80 10.40 -12.54
N PHE A 215 5.00 10.41 -11.49
CA PHE A 215 4.42 11.64 -10.96
C PHE A 215 4.57 11.69 -9.44
N ALA A 216 4.60 12.91 -8.92
CA ALA A 216 4.27 13.20 -7.54
C ALA A 216 3.05 14.14 -7.53
N TRP A 217 2.19 14.00 -6.53
CA TRP A 217 0.93 14.71 -6.43
C TRP A 217 0.67 15.10 -4.98
N ARG A 218 0.18 16.32 -4.76
CA ARG A 218 -0.24 16.83 -3.45
C ARG A 218 -1.35 17.87 -3.65
N ASP A 219 -2.41 17.79 -2.84
CA ASP A 219 -3.47 18.81 -2.76
C ASP A 219 -4.05 19.24 -4.12
N GLY A 220 -4.37 18.26 -4.96
CA GLY A 220 -4.95 18.51 -6.29
C GLY A 220 -3.96 18.90 -7.37
N LYS A 221 -2.65 18.97 -7.06
CA LYS A 221 -1.61 19.44 -7.99
C LYS A 221 -0.55 18.38 -8.23
N PHE A 222 -0.09 18.30 -9.47
CA PHE A 222 1.12 17.54 -9.81
C PHE A 222 2.35 18.37 -9.48
N LEU A 223 3.36 17.72 -8.92
CA LEU A 223 4.64 18.31 -8.58
C LEU A 223 5.64 18.00 -9.70
N ASP A 224 6.42 18.99 -10.10
CA ASP A 224 7.48 18.80 -11.08
C ASP A 224 8.58 17.91 -10.50
N LEU A 225 8.87 16.81 -11.20
CA LEU A 225 9.98 15.92 -10.86
C LEU A 225 11.18 16.26 -11.75
N PRO A 226 12.36 16.56 -11.18
CA PRO A 226 13.52 17.00 -11.93
C PRO A 226 14.22 15.82 -12.63
N PHE A 227 13.62 15.34 -13.72
CA PHE A 227 14.27 14.36 -14.60
C PHE A 227 15.19 15.06 -15.61
N PRO A 228 16.38 14.49 -15.90
CA PRO A 228 17.20 14.91 -17.03
C PRO A 228 16.43 14.86 -18.37
N ALA A 229 16.79 15.74 -19.31
CA ALA A 229 16.09 15.88 -20.59
C ALA A 229 16.18 14.62 -21.50
N ASP A 230 17.15 13.75 -21.27
CA ASP A 230 17.38 12.50 -21.99
C ASP A 230 16.54 11.31 -21.45
N VAL A 231 15.70 11.53 -20.43
CA VAL A 231 14.82 10.51 -19.85
C VAL A 231 13.60 10.26 -20.74
N THR A 232 13.49 9.03 -21.25
CA THR A 232 12.38 8.56 -22.09
C THR A 232 11.26 7.92 -21.27
N SER A 233 11.58 7.35 -20.11
CA SER A 233 10.62 6.69 -19.23
C SER A 233 11.03 6.85 -17.78
N SER A 234 10.07 7.01 -16.87
CA SER A 234 10.33 7.10 -15.44
C SER A 234 9.25 6.42 -14.61
N VAL A 235 9.68 5.82 -13.49
CA VAL A 235 8.81 5.16 -12.51
C VAL A 235 9.32 5.47 -11.12
N ILE A 236 8.45 5.92 -10.21
CA ILE A 236 8.74 5.99 -8.78
C ILE A 236 8.00 4.84 -8.08
N ASN A 237 8.72 4.07 -7.28
CA ASN A 237 8.22 2.86 -6.62
C ASN A 237 7.85 3.10 -5.16
N CYS A 238 8.48 4.07 -4.49
CA CYS A 238 8.21 4.38 -3.08
C CYS A 238 8.60 5.82 -2.74
N ILE A 239 8.11 6.27 -1.58
CA ILE A 239 8.40 7.57 -0.98
C ILE A 239 8.63 7.40 0.53
N SER A 240 9.61 8.12 1.09
CA SER A 240 9.89 8.16 2.52
C SER A 240 9.05 9.21 3.27
N ALA A 241 9.07 9.15 4.60
CA ALA A 241 8.42 10.13 5.47
C ALA A 241 9.00 11.55 5.36
N GLU A 242 10.17 11.71 4.75
CA GLU A 242 10.83 12.99 4.47
C GLU A 242 10.58 13.47 3.03
N GLY A 243 9.88 12.68 2.21
CA GLY A 243 9.61 13.01 0.82
C GLY A 243 10.73 12.60 -0.15
N ARG A 244 11.65 11.71 0.25
CA ARG A 244 12.61 11.11 -0.69
C ARG A 244 11.93 10.01 -1.47
N MET A 245 12.07 10.02 -2.77
CA MET A 245 11.44 9.09 -3.69
C MET A 245 12.49 8.20 -4.32
N ALA A 246 12.23 6.91 -4.44
CA ALA A 246 13.13 5.97 -5.13
C ALA A 246 12.43 5.28 -6.29
N GLY A 247 13.17 5.07 -7.38
CA GLY A 247 12.59 4.56 -8.61
C GLY A 247 13.61 4.20 -9.68
N MET A 248 13.12 4.13 -10.91
CA MET A 248 13.89 3.79 -12.10
C MET A 248 13.59 4.79 -13.22
N ILE A 249 14.59 5.08 -14.02
CA ILE A 249 14.47 5.84 -15.26
C ILE A 249 15.13 5.08 -16.40
N GLU A 250 14.60 5.28 -17.59
CA GLU A 250 15.22 4.89 -18.85
C GLU A 250 15.70 6.15 -19.56
N ARG A 251 16.92 6.10 -20.11
CA ARG A 251 17.50 7.20 -20.89
C ARG A 251 17.91 6.70 -22.26
N THR A 252 17.80 7.58 -23.26
CA THR A 252 18.43 7.35 -24.57
C THR A 252 19.84 7.91 -24.53
N ILE A 253 20.82 7.06 -24.81
CA ILE A 253 22.21 7.50 -24.98
C ILE A 253 22.48 7.58 -26.48
N GLU A 254 23.11 8.67 -26.93
CA GLU A 254 23.62 8.77 -28.28
C GLU A 254 24.57 7.61 -28.55
N SER A 255 24.15 6.72 -29.46
CA SER A 255 24.97 5.63 -29.93
C SER A 255 25.68 6.05 -31.21
N SER A 256 26.93 5.63 -31.38
CA SER A 256 27.62 5.71 -32.68
C SER A 256 27.04 4.73 -33.72
N THR A 257 26.12 3.84 -33.32
CA THR A 257 25.36 2.95 -34.20
C THR A 257 24.00 3.56 -34.56
N ALA A 258 23.42 3.16 -35.69
CA ALA A 258 22.16 3.73 -36.20
C ALA A 258 20.92 3.44 -35.32
N GLU A 259 21.05 2.63 -34.27
CA GLU A 259 19.95 2.31 -33.35
C GLU A 259 20.18 2.94 -31.96
N PRO A 260 19.15 3.56 -31.36
CA PRO A 260 19.26 4.14 -30.02
C PRO A 260 19.55 3.06 -28.97
N THR A 261 20.46 3.36 -28.05
CA THR A 261 20.74 2.48 -26.90
C THR A 261 20.01 3.00 -25.67
N TYR A 262 19.26 2.12 -25.00
CA TYR A 262 18.50 2.43 -23.79
C TYR A 262 19.24 1.93 -22.55
N VAL A 263 19.35 2.78 -21.54
CA VAL A 263 19.97 2.43 -20.26
C VAL A 263 19.01 2.68 -19.11
N ASN A 264 18.80 1.65 -18.29
CA ASN A 264 18.04 1.74 -17.06
C ASN A 264 18.94 2.17 -15.90
N SER A 265 18.51 3.16 -15.14
CA SER A 265 19.21 3.67 -13.96
C SER A 265 18.28 3.75 -12.76
N ALA A 266 18.76 3.38 -11.59
CA ALA A 266 18.09 3.70 -10.33
C ALA A 266 18.19 5.22 -10.07
N VAL A 267 17.15 5.81 -9.51
CA VAL A 267 17.12 7.24 -9.18
C VAL A 267 16.58 7.45 -7.76
N ILE A 268 17.13 8.47 -7.08
CA ILE A 268 16.56 9.03 -5.87
C ILE A 268 16.26 10.51 -6.15
N ILE A 269 15.05 10.94 -5.83
CA ILE A 269 14.57 12.31 -6.05
C ILE A 269 14.08 12.86 -4.70
N GLU A 270 14.41 14.10 -4.39
CA GLU A 270 13.83 14.79 -3.25
C GLU A 270 12.57 15.55 -3.69
N ALA A 271 11.49 15.42 -2.92
CA ALA A 271 10.30 16.22 -3.15
C ALA A 271 10.66 17.71 -3.11
N PRO A 272 10.08 18.55 -3.99
CA PRO A 272 10.28 19.99 -3.93
C PRO A 272 9.88 20.50 -2.54
N THR A 273 10.81 21.14 -1.83
CA THR A 273 10.48 21.87 -0.61
C THR A 273 9.82 23.19 -1.03
N GLU A 274 8.74 23.59 -0.36
CA GLU A 274 8.03 24.85 -0.66
C GLU A 274 8.87 26.12 -0.41
N SER A 275 10.15 26.01 -0.06
CA SER A 275 11.01 27.11 0.36
C SER A 275 11.62 27.95 -0.77
N ALA A 276 11.18 27.84 -2.02
CA ALA A 276 11.77 28.58 -3.15
C ALA A 276 10.88 29.66 -3.79
N ASN A 277 9.71 29.98 -3.20
CA ASN A 277 8.89 31.13 -3.61
C ASN A 277 9.02 32.33 -2.66
N SER A 278 10.24 32.64 -2.18
CA SER A 278 10.55 34.01 -1.78
C SER A 278 10.75 34.83 -3.06
N ASN A 279 9.71 35.58 -3.44
CA ASN A 279 9.74 36.59 -4.51
C ASN A 279 11.06 37.38 -4.51
N PRO A 280 11.77 37.52 -5.64
CA PRO A 280 12.59 38.70 -5.83
C PRO A 280 11.63 39.87 -6.06
N GLN A 281 11.50 40.75 -5.05
CA GLN A 281 11.02 42.12 -5.26
C GLN A 281 12.10 42.94 -5.99
#